data_AF-A0AAX3ZC18-F1
#
_entry.id   AF-A0AAX3ZC18-F1
#
_cell.length_a   1.000
_cell.length_b   1.000
_cell.length_c   1.000
_cell.angle_alpha   90.00
_cell.angle_beta   90.00
_cell.angle_gamma   90.00
#
_symmetry.space_group_name_H-M   'P 1'
#
loop_
_entity.id
_entity.type
_entity.pdbx_description
1 polymer ?
#
loop_
_entity_poly.entity_id
_entity_poly.type
_entity_poly.pdbx_seq_one_letter_code
_entity_poly.pdbx_strand_id
1 'polypeptide(L)'
;MLQLAPGGQAELTRVPAHNDVDEDGDFSLCDGTGTWTREEGNDFQNTDRDGVLVHLDDECGQETYWTIGGTELKPELFVLFGDPDTGELRILTQP
;
A
#
# COMPACT_ATOMS: atom_id res chain seq x y z
N MET A 1 4.32 -8.34 -5.49
CA MET A 1 5.59 -8.13 -4.76
C MET A 1 5.88 -6.65 -4.77
N LEU A 2 6.15 -6.08 -3.60
CA LEU A 2 6.51 -4.69 -3.42
C LEU A 2 7.92 -4.64 -2.86
N GLN A 3 8.80 -3.89 -3.50
CA GLN A 3 10.16 -3.64 -3.03
C GLN A 3 10.31 -2.16 -2.72
N LEU A 4 10.72 -1.86 -1.49
CA LEU A 4 10.90 -0.49 -1.00
C LEU A 4 12.40 -0.25 -0.79
N ALA A 5 13.02 0.48 -1.71
CA ALA A 5 14.45 0.73 -1.66
C ALA A 5 14.78 1.84 -0.63
N PRO A 6 15.91 1.72 0.09
CA PRO A 6 16.46 2.84 0.85
C PRO A 6 16.72 4.03 -0.09
N GLY A 7 16.08 5.17 0.17
CA GLY A 7 16.11 6.33 -0.73
C GLY A 7 14.75 6.70 -1.32
N GLY A 8 13.71 5.92 -1.05
CA GLY A 8 12.32 6.28 -1.36
C GLY A 8 11.83 5.78 -2.71
N GLN A 9 12.57 4.92 -3.41
CA GLN A 9 12.10 4.29 -4.66
C GLN A 9 11.32 3.01 -4.36
N ALA A 10 10.25 2.77 -5.12
CA ALA A 10 9.43 1.57 -5.05
C ALA A 10 9.43 0.83 -6.40
N GLU A 11 9.50 -0.49 -6.34
CA GLU A 11 9.24 -1.36 -7.49
C GLU A 11 8.05 -2.27 -7.18
N LEU A 12 7.14 -2.39 -8.14
CA LEU A 12 5.87 -3.08 -7.99
C LEU A 12 5.76 -4.19 -9.03
N THR A 13 5.32 -5.35 -8.57
CA THR A 13 4.93 -6.47 -9.44
C THR A 13 3.61 -7.05 -8.96
N ARG A 14 2.51 -6.75 -9.64
CA ARG A 14 1.13 -7.05 -9.24
C ARG A 14 0.83 -6.67 -7.78
N VAL A 15 1.14 -5.43 -7.43
CA VAL A 15 0.83 -4.87 -6.10
C VAL A 15 -0.58 -4.27 -6.15
N PRO A 16 -1.47 -4.63 -5.21
CA PRO A 16 -2.76 -3.98 -5.07
C PRO A 16 -2.62 -2.48 -4.84
N ALA A 17 -3.32 -1.66 -5.61
CA ALA A 17 -3.41 -0.21 -5.44
C ALA A 17 -4.87 0.23 -5.49
N HIS A 18 -5.22 1.26 -4.73
CA HIS A 18 -6.57 1.83 -4.79
C HIS A 18 -6.87 2.24 -6.24
N ASN A 19 -8.07 1.92 -6.70
CA ASN A 19 -8.54 2.38 -8.00
C ASN A 19 -8.73 3.89 -8.00
N ASP A 20 -8.74 4.48 -9.18
CA ASP A 20 -9.29 5.83 -9.33
C ASP A 20 -10.77 5.84 -8.90
N VAL A 21 -11.21 6.98 -8.37
CA VAL A 21 -12.58 7.18 -7.86
C VAL A 21 -13.68 6.89 -8.89
N ASP A 22 -13.32 6.81 -10.17
CA ASP A 22 -14.21 6.59 -11.32
C ASP A 22 -14.17 5.13 -11.85
N GLU A 23 -13.37 4.23 -11.27
CA GLU A 23 -13.27 2.82 -11.70
C GLU A 23 -14.04 1.85 -10.79
N ASP A 24 -14.75 0.88 -11.40
CA ASP A 24 -15.47 -0.19 -10.70
C ASP A 24 -14.49 -1.24 -10.13
N GLY A 25 -14.52 -1.45 -8.80
CA GLY A 25 -13.78 -2.53 -8.11
C GLY A 25 -13.03 -2.04 -6.86
N ASP A 26 -12.59 -2.98 -6.02
CA ASP A 26 -11.92 -2.64 -4.75
C ASP A 26 -10.46 -2.14 -4.95
N PHE A 27 -9.72 -2.70 -5.90
CA PHE A 27 -8.32 -2.33 -6.20
C PHE A 27 -7.85 -2.83 -7.58
N SER A 28 -6.76 -2.24 -8.09
CA SER A 28 -6.03 -2.65 -9.29
C SER A 28 -4.72 -3.36 -8.93
N LEU A 29 -4.26 -4.27 -9.79
CA LEU A 29 -2.97 -4.96 -9.62
C LEU A 29 -1.91 -4.30 -10.48
N CYS A 30 -1.06 -3.49 -9.86
CA CYS A 30 -0.09 -2.67 -10.56
C CYS A 30 1.31 -3.26 -10.62
N ASP A 31 1.88 -3.18 -11.82
CA ASP A 31 3.29 -3.38 -12.11
C ASP A 31 3.92 -2.01 -12.41
N GLY A 32 5.20 -1.82 -12.12
CA GLY A 32 5.91 -0.59 -12.48
C GLY A 32 6.83 -0.06 -11.38
N THR A 33 7.07 1.24 -11.41
CA THR A 33 7.88 1.96 -10.43
C THR A 33 7.08 3.03 -9.72
N GLY A 34 7.65 3.54 -8.64
CA GLY A 34 7.07 4.62 -7.89
C GLY A 34 8.01 5.15 -6.82
N THR A 35 7.43 5.91 -5.90
CA THR A 35 8.11 6.38 -4.70
C THR A 35 7.37 5.97 -3.45
N TRP A 36 8.09 5.96 -2.32
CA TRP A 36 7.49 5.67 -1.02
C TRP A 36 8.03 6.57 0.08
N THR A 37 7.16 6.85 1.05
CA THR A 37 7.51 7.54 2.31
C THR A 37 6.99 6.74 3.51
N ARG A 38 7.71 6.82 4.64
CA ARG A 38 7.19 6.34 5.92
C ARG A 38 6.42 7.47 6.58
N GLU A 39 5.20 7.18 6.97
CA GLU A 39 4.32 8.10 7.69
C GLU A 39 4.13 7.59 9.12
N GLU A 40 4.22 8.51 10.10
CA GLU A 40 4.01 8.21 11.52
C GLU A 40 2.57 8.55 11.91
N GLY A 41 1.76 7.51 12.14
CA GLY A 41 0.31 7.66 12.11
C GLY A 41 -0.20 8.18 10.76
N ASN A 42 -1.51 8.16 10.55
CA ASN A 42 -2.09 8.74 9.36
C ASN A 42 -3.54 9.21 9.62
N ASP A 43 -3.72 10.53 9.57
CA ASP A 43 -5.04 11.17 9.74
C ASP A 43 -6.02 10.76 8.63
N PHE A 44 -5.53 10.54 7.41
CA PHE A 44 -6.35 10.17 6.26
C PHE A 44 -6.94 8.75 6.41
N GLN A 45 -6.20 7.83 7.02
CA GLN A 45 -6.63 6.47 7.34
C GLN A 45 -7.19 6.34 8.77
N ASN A 46 -7.30 7.45 9.52
CA ASN A 46 -7.74 7.50 10.91
C ASN A 46 -7.08 6.42 11.78
N THR A 47 -5.76 6.28 11.65
CA THR A 47 -4.98 5.24 12.32
C THR A 47 -3.79 5.85 13.05
N ASP A 48 -3.56 5.42 14.29
CA ASP A 48 -2.36 5.74 15.06
C ASP A 48 -1.15 4.86 14.67
N ARG A 49 -1.32 3.97 13.67
CA ARG A 49 -0.26 3.07 13.22
C ARG A 49 0.56 3.71 12.13
N ASP A 50 1.88 3.48 12.21
CA ASP A 50 2.80 3.82 11.15
C ASP A 50 2.50 3.04 9.87
N GLY A 51 2.89 3.61 8.75
CA GLY A 51 2.68 3.01 7.45
C GLY A 51 3.64 3.52 6.39
N VAL A 52 3.48 2.97 5.20
CA VAL A 52 4.19 3.34 4.00
C VAL A 52 3.18 3.87 2.99
N LEU A 53 3.31 5.13 2.62
CA LEU A 53 2.57 5.69 1.50
C LEU A 53 3.35 5.41 0.22
N VAL A 54 2.72 4.71 -0.74
CA VAL A 54 3.32 4.40 -2.03
C VAL A 54 2.62 5.21 -3.11
N HIS A 55 3.38 6.00 -3.85
CA HIS A 55 2.94 6.74 -5.03
C HIS A 55 3.44 6.03 -6.29
N LEU A 56 2.53 5.79 -7.24
CA LEU A 56 2.83 5.14 -8.51
C LEU A 56 3.23 6.20 -9.54
N ASP A 57 4.24 5.92 -10.37
CA ASP A 57 4.63 6.83 -11.45
C ASP A 57 3.69 6.74 -12.68
N ASP A 58 2.94 5.63 -12.78
CA ASP A 58 2.04 5.30 -13.89
C ASP A 58 0.56 5.39 -13.49
N GLU A 59 -0.35 5.49 -14.47
CA GLU A 59 -1.81 5.62 -14.28
C GLU A 59 -2.54 4.32 -13.89
N CYS A 60 -1.85 3.31 -13.34
CA CYS A 60 -2.48 2.03 -12.98
C CYS A 60 -3.40 2.11 -11.75
N GLY A 61 -3.22 3.12 -10.91
CA GLY A 61 -4.02 3.34 -9.71
C GLY A 61 -3.52 4.53 -8.89
N GLN A 62 -4.17 4.74 -7.74
CA GLN A 62 -3.86 5.83 -6.83
C GLN A 62 -2.79 5.45 -5.80
N GLU A 63 -2.29 6.49 -5.12
CA GLU A 63 -1.43 6.31 -3.97
C GLU A 63 -2.09 5.42 -2.91
N THR A 64 -1.32 4.50 -2.35
CA THR A 64 -1.84 3.49 -1.42
C THR A 64 -1.06 3.50 -0.13
N TYR A 65 -1.78 3.65 0.98
CA TYR A 65 -1.24 3.59 2.32
C TYR A 65 -1.22 2.15 2.83
N TRP A 66 -0.02 1.61 3.02
CA TRP A 66 0.20 0.29 3.60
C TRP A 66 0.55 0.42 5.07
N THR A 67 -0.30 -0.08 5.96
CA THR A 67 -0.02 -0.07 7.40
C THR A 67 1.09 -1.07 7.74
N ILE A 68 2.02 -0.64 8.59
CA ILE A 68 3.09 -1.49 9.12
C ILE A 68 2.55 -2.33 10.28
N GLY A 69 2.78 -3.63 10.21
CA GLY A 69 2.41 -4.60 11.23
C GLY A 69 3.48 -5.66 11.43
N GLY A 70 3.08 -6.76 12.06
CA GLY A 70 3.97 -7.88 12.37
C GLY A 70 4.86 -7.61 13.58
N THR A 71 6.09 -8.09 13.51
CA THR A 71 7.11 -7.95 14.57
C THR A 71 8.39 -7.33 14.00
N GLU A 72 9.27 -6.82 14.86
CA GLU A 72 10.57 -6.30 14.41
C GLU A 72 11.39 -7.33 13.58
N LEU A 73 11.24 -8.63 13.88
CA LEU A 73 11.94 -9.70 13.16
C LEU A 73 11.22 -10.17 11.89
N LYS A 74 9.93 -9.86 11.76
CA LYS A 74 9.07 -10.25 10.65
C LYS A 74 8.05 -9.13 10.41
N PRO A 75 8.49 -8.02 9.79
CA PRO A 75 7.60 -6.92 9.48
C PRO A 75 6.63 -7.34 8.37
N GLU A 76 5.42 -6.81 8.44
CA GLU A 76 4.37 -7.04 7.45
C GLU A 76 3.79 -5.70 7.01
N LEU A 77 3.37 -5.62 5.76
CA LEU A 77 2.60 -4.50 5.24
C LEU A 77 1.20 -4.99 4.92
N PHE A 78 0.17 -4.28 5.38
CA PHE A 78 -1.20 -4.63 5.08
C PHE A 78 -2.04 -3.41 4.70
N VAL A 79 -3.07 -3.66 3.91
CA VAL A 79 -4.05 -2.66 3.47
C VAL A 79 -5.40 -3.34 3.37
N LEU A 80 -6.46 -2.62 3.74
CA LEU A 80 -7.84 -3.04 3.59
C LEU A 80 -8.44 -2.27 2.42
N PHE A 81 -8.96 -2.98 1.42
CA PHE A 81 -9.68 -2.36 0.31
C PHE A 81 -11.19 -2.51 0.50
N GLY A 82 -11.94 -1.49 0.09
CA GLY A 82 -13.40 -1.48 0.23
C GLY A 82 -13.86 -1.09 1.63
N ASP A 83 -15.06 -1.55 1.99
CA ASP A 83 -15.74 -1.20 3.23
C ASP A 83 -14.99 -1.72 4.49
N PRO A 84 -14.86 -0.95 5.58
CA PRO A 84 -14.12 -1.38 6.77
C PRO A 84 -14.64 -2.65 7.46
N ASP A 85 -15.94 -2.97 7.34
CA ASP A 85 -16.55 -4.13 7.99
C ASP A 85 -16.50 -5.39 7.12
N THR A 86 -16.40 -5.23 5.80
CA THR A 86 -16.51 -6.32 4.81
C THR A 86 -15.39 -6.36 3.77
N GLY A 87 -14.43 -5.46 3.89
CA GLY A 87 -13.39 -5.20 2.92
C GLY A 87 -12.37 -6.33 2.79
N GLU A 88 -11.57 -6.23 1.75
CA GLU A 88 -10.59 -7.24 1.41
C GLU A 88 -9.20 -6.88 1.97
N LEU A 89 -8.75 -7.66 2.95
CA LEU A 89 -7.43 -7.50 3.54
C LEU A 89 -6.35 -8.09 2.62
N ARG A 90 -5.36 -7.27 2.30
CA ARG A 90 -4.14 -7.67 1.58
C ARG A 90 -2.95 -7.54 2.49
N ILE A 91 -2.13 -8.58 2.54
CA ILE A 91 -0.91 -8.63 3.34
C ILE A 91 0.26 -8.95 2.42
N LEU A 92 1.26 -8.09 2.45
CA LEU A 92 2.56 -8.30 1.83
C LEU A 92 3.54 -8.69 2.92
N THR A 93 4.13 -9.86 2.75
CA THR A 93 5.20 -10.38 3.60
C THR A 93 6.52 -10.22 2.87
N GLN A 94 7.61 -10.00 3.61
CA GLN A 94 8.94 -10.12 3.04
C GLN A 94 9.18 -11.57 2.59
N PRO A 95 9.81 -11.80 1.42
CA PRO A 95 10.17 -13.14 0.95
C PRO A 95 11.07 -13.91 1.92
#